data_AF-A0A2M7SVQ1-F1
#
_entry.id   AF-A0A2M7SVQ1-F1
#
_cell.length_a   1.000
_cell.length_b   1.000
_cell.length_c   1.000
_cell.angle_alpha   90.00
_cell.angle_beta   90.00
_cell.angle_gamma   90.00
#
_symmetry.space_group_name_H-M   'P 1'
#
loop_
_entity.id
_entity.type
_entity.pdbx_description
1 polymer ?
#
loop_
_entity_poly.entity_id
_entity_poly.type
_entity_poly.pdbx_seq_one_letter_code
_entity_poly.pdbx_strand_id
1 'polypeptide(L)' 'ELKEPIYLGKEAHCCGGVPGGRIGDSKLVSKVNAMRINELKETAADVYISACPTCKAVLSDMDMKDIAEVVAEQIIDG' A
#
# COMPACT_ATOMS: atom_id res chain seq x y z
N GLU A 1 9.76 12.40 7.90
CA GLU A 1 8.80 12.19 9.01
C GLU A 1 7.82 11.10 8.59
N LEU A 2 7.38 10.23 9.51
CA LEU A 2 6.38 9.20 9.21
C LEU A 2 4.98 9.82 9.27
N LYS A 3 4.22 9.72 8.17
CA LYS A 3 2.83 10.15 8.10
C LYS A 3 1.91 8.92 8.09
N GLU A 4 1.12 8.76 9.13
CA GLU A 4 0.24 7.60 9.29
C GLU A 4 -1.18 7.90 8.78
N PRO A 5 -1.84 6.96 8.09
CA PRO A 5 -3.24 7.09 7.73
C PRO A 5 -4.14 6.90 8.96
N ILE A 6 -5.41 7.33 8.85
CA ILE A 6 -6.43 7.22 9.91
C ILE A 6 -6.57 5.76 10.40
N TYR A 7 -6.50 4.80 9.48
CA TYR A 7 -6.56 3.36 9.77
C TYR A 7 -5.18 2.71 9.65
N LEU A 8 -4.60 2.35 10.80
CA LEU A 8 -3.26 1.80 10.94
C LEU A 8 -3.20 0.59 11.90
N GLY A 9 -2.09 -0.13 11.87
CA GLY A 9 -1.83 -1.26 12.77
C GLY A 9 -2.90 -2.35 12.65
N LYS A 10 -3.60 -2.65 13.75
CA LYS A 10 -4.66 -3.67 13.79
C LYS A 10 -5.94 -3.26 13.05
N GLU A 11 -6.15 -1.96 12.89
CA GLU A 11 -7.31 -1.39 12.18
C GLU A 11 -7.00 -1.12 10.70
N ALA A 12 -5.78 -1.44 10.23
CA ALA A 12 -5.38 -1.16 8.86
C ALA A 12 -6.24 -1.91 7.85
N HIS A 13 -6.86 -1.16 6.93
CA HIS A 13 -7.62 -1.76 5.85
C HIS A 13 -6.71 -2.47 4.84
N CYS A 14 -7.20 -3.60 4.32
CA CYS A 14 -6.51 -4.41 3.32
C CYS A 14 -6.49 -3.73 1.94
N CYS A 15 -5.47 -4.01 1.12
CA CYS A 15 -5.38 -3.53 -0.27
C CYS A 15 -6.34 -4.24 -1.24
N GLY A 16 -6.99 -5.33 -0.81
CA GLY A 16 -7.88 -6.14 -1.66
C GLY A 16 -7.16 -7.12 -2.59
N GLY A 17 -5.83 -7.22 -2.52
CA GLY A 17 -5.03 -8.20 -3.25
C GLY A 17 -5.14 -9.63 -2.71
N VAL A 18 -4.45 -10.58 -3.34
CA VAL A 18 -4.50 -12.03 -2.99
C VAL A 18 -4.00 -12.28 -1.55
N PRO A 19 -4.68 -13.12 -0.73
CA PRO A 19 -5.85 -13.94 -1.04
C PRO A 19 -7.20 -13.21 -0.98
N GLY A 20 -7.28 -12.00 -0.42
CA GLY A 20 -8.51 -11.20 -0.38
C GLY A 20 -9.08 -10.87 -1.77
N GLY A 21 -8.24 -10.84 -2.80
CA GLY A 21 -8.65 -10.70 -4.20
C GLY A 21 -9.15 -11.97 -4.87
N ARG A 22 -8.99 -13.15 -4.24
CA ARG A 22 -9.56 -14.42 -4.74
C ARG A 22 -11.07 -14.51 -4.53
N ILE A 23 -11.72 -13.47 -4.01
CA ILE A 23 -13.17 -13.41 -3.81
C ILE A 23 -13.95 -13.49 -5.15
N GLY A 24 -13.26 -13.43 -6.30
CA GLY A 24 -13.87 -13.70 -7.61
C GLY A 24 -14.66 -12.52 -8.19
N ASP A 25 -14.73 -11.40 -7.46
CA ASP A 25 -15.35 -10.16 -7.91
C ASP A 25 -14.29 -9.06 -8.09
N SER A 26 -13.91 -8.81 -9.34
CA SER A 26 -12.97 -7.76 -9.71
C SER A 26 -13.46 -6.36 -9.35
N LYS A 27 -14.77 -6.11 -9.35
CA LYS A 27 -15.34 -4.80 -8.96
C LYS A 27 -15.17 -4.56 -7.48
N LEU A 28 -15.33 -5.59 -6.65
CA LEU A 28 -15.09 -5.47 -5.22
C LEU A 28 -13.61 -5.16 -4.94
N VAL A 29 -12.69 -5.86 -5.61
CA VAL A 29 -11.25 -5.59 -5.50
C VAL A 29 -10.93 -4.14 -5.88
N SER A 30 -11.45 -3.65 -7.01
CA SER A 30 -11.25 -2.25 -7.41
C SER A 30 -11.78 -1.24 -6.40
N LYS A 31 -12.93 -1.51 -5.77
CA LYS A 31 -13.50 -0.63 -4.73
C LYS A 31 -12.65 -0.60 -3.46
N VAL A 32 -12.17 -1.77 -3.00
CA VAL A 32 -11.31 -1.87 -1.81
C VAL A 32 -9.97 -1.18 -2.07
N ASN A 33 -9.39 -1.40 -3.25
CA ASN A 33 -8.18 -0.74 -3.69
C ASN A 33 -8.36 0.80 -3.69
N ALA A 34 -9.40 1.31 -4.37
CA ALA A 34 -9.66 2.74 -4.44
C ALA A 34 -9.88 3.39 -3.06
N MET A 35 -10.59 2.70 -2.16
CA MET A 35 -10.73 3.13 -0.77
C MET A 35 -9.37 3.26 -0.09
N ARG A 36 -8.50 2.24 -0.19
CA ARG A 36 -7.19 2.27 0.46
C ARG A 36 -6.26 3.32 -0.15
N ILE A 37 -6.33 3.54 -1.46
CA ILE A 37 -5.58 4.62 -2.13
C ILE A 37 -5.97 5.98 -1.58
N ASN A 38 -7.28 6.24 -1.41
CA ASN A 38 -7.75 7.53 -0.91
C ASN A 38 -7.28 7.78 0.53
N GLU A 39 -7.39 6.79 1.41
CA GLU A 39 -6.89 6.89 2.80
C GLU A 39 -5.40 7.21 2.87
N LEU A 40 -4.59 6.58 2.01
CA LEU A 40 -3.16 6.83 1.97
C LEU A 40 -2.89 8.24 1.41
N LYS A 41 -3.58 8.67 0.35
CA LYS A 41 -3.41 10.00 -0.24
C LYS A 41 -3.76 11.14 0.73
N GLU A 42 -4.70 10.93 1.65
CA GLU A 42 -5.05 11.91 2.68
C GLU A 42 -3.88 12.24 3.62
N THR A 43 -2.90 11.34 3.75
CA THR A 43 -1.67 11.61 4.53
C THR A 43 -0.76 12.64 3.88
N ALA A 44 -0.93 12.90 2.57
CA ALA A 44 -0.01 13.70 1.76
C ALA A 44 1.46 13.27 1.92
N ALA A 45 1.72 11.96 2.06
CA ALA A 45 3.07 11.42 2.09
C ALA A 45 3.72 11.52 0.70
N ASP A 46 5.03 11.82 0.69
CA ASP A 46 5.83 11.89 -0.53
C ASP A 46 6.18 10.50 -1.07
N VAL A 47 6.29 9.52 -0.17
CA VAL A 47 6.62 8.12 -0.49
C VAL A 47 5.68 7.21 0.29
N TYR A 48 5.09 6.23 -0.40
CA TYR A 48 4.28 5.17 0.19
C TYR A 48 5.07 3.86 0.20
N ILE A 49 5.06 3.16 1.33
CA ILE A 49 5.88 1.96 1.54
C ILE A 49 5.00 0.81 2.06
N SER A 50 5.25 -0.40 1.60
CA SER A 50 4.66 -1.62 2.13
C SER A 50 5.70 -2.72 2.34
N ALA A 51 5.50 -3.57 3.33
CA ALA A 51 6.28 -4.81 3.51
C ALA A 51 5.65 -6.02 2.79
N CYS A 52 4.63 -5.78 1.96
CA CYS A 52 3.89 -6.83 1.26
C CYS A 52 3.97 -6.61 -0.26
N PRO A 53 4.57 -7.53 -1.03
CA PRO A 53 4.73 -7.37 -2.48
C PRO A 53 3.37 -7.33 -3.21
N THR A 54 2.34 -7.98 -2.67
CA THR A 54 0.99 -7.92 -3.20
C THR A 54 0.39 -6.52 -3.08
N CYS A 55 0.59 -5.84 -1.94
CA CYS A 55 0.14 -4.46 -1.76
C CYS A 55 0.81 -3.54 -2.78
N LYS A 56 2.13 -3.69 -2.97
CA LYS A 56 2.87 -2.96 -4.00
C LYS A 56 2.26 -3.15 -5.40
N ALA A 57 2.00 -4.39 -5.79
CA ALA A 57 1.46 -4.69 -7.11
C ALA A 57 0.05 -4.10 -7.32
N VAL A 58 -0.84 -4.27 -6.33
CA VAL A 58 -2.24 -3.84 -6.43
C VAL A 58 -2.39 -2.32 -6.30
N LEU A 59 -1.58 -1.66 -5.47
CA LEU A 59 -1.60 -0.22 -5.25
C LEU A 59 -0.54 0.51 -6.09
N SER A 60 -0.17 -0.04 -7.26
CA SER A 60 0.92 0.47 -8.10
C SER A 60 0.67 1.89 -8.62
N ASP A 61 -0.58 2.34 -8.72
CA ASP A 61 -0.96 3.72 -9.07
C ASP A 61 -0.45 4.78 -8.07
N MET A 62 0.04 4.36 -6.90
CA MET A 62 0.62 5.22 -5.87
C MET A 62 2.15 5.30 -5.92
N ASP A 63 2.80 4.64 -6.88
CA ASP A 63 4.25 4.44 -6.88
C ASP A 63 4.75 3.82 -5.54
N MET A 64 4.00 2.81 -5.06
CA MET A 64 4.27 2.14 -3.80
C MET A 64 5.62 1.40 -3.84
N LYS A 65 6.51 1.72 -2.90
CA LYS A 65 7.77 1.00 -2.70
C LYS A 65 7.60 -0.22 -1.80
N ASP A 66 8.41 -1.24 -2.06
CA ASP A 66 8.61 -2.30 -1.07
C ASP A 66 9.63 -1.83 -0.02
N ILE A 67 9.45 -2.23 1.24
CA ILE A 67 10.41 -1.90 2.31
C ILE A 67 11.84 -2.34 1.98
N ALA A 68 12.01 -3.46 1.25
CA ALA A 68 13.32 -3.93 0.83
C ALA A 68 14.01 -2.97 -0.14
N GLU A 69 13.26 -2.24 -0.97
CA GLU A 69 13.80 -1.26 -1.91
C GLU A 69 14.34 -0.05 -1.16
N VAL A 70 13.56 0.45 -0.20
CA VAL A 70 13.98 1.57 0.65
C VAL A 70 15.22 1.21 1.47
N VAL A 71 15.27 0.00 2.03
CA VAL A 71 16.45 -0.48 2.77
C VAL A 71 17.66 -0.62 1.85
N ALA A 72 17.50 -1.16 0.64
CA ALA A 72 18.59 -1.32 -0.32
C ALA A 72 19.16 0.04 -0.78
N GLU A 73 18.29 1.02 -1.06
CA GLU A 73 18.69 2.40 -1.40
C GLU A 73 19.57 3.00 -0.31
N GLN A 74 19.23 2.82 0.96
CA GLN A 74 20.04 3.33 2.09
C GLN A 74 21.35 2.58 2.30
N ILE A 75 21.49 1.33 1.83
CA ILE A 75 22.74 0.57 1.91
C ILE A 75 23.71 0.99 0.80
N ILE A 76 23.18 1.31 -0.39
CA ILE A 76 23.99 1.63 -1.57
C ILE A 76 24.38 3.11 -1.58
N ASP A 77 23.44 4.00 -1.25
CA ASP A 77 23.62 5.46 -1.34
C ASP A 77 24.00 6.11 0.00
N GLY A 78 24.03 5.31 1.09
CA GLY A 78 24.33 5.74 2.46
C GLY A 78 25.80 5.65 2.86
#